data_AF-H2YGI6-F1
#
_entry.id   AF-H2YGI6-F1
#
_cell.length_a   1.000
_cell.length_b   1.000
_cell.length_c   1.000
_cell.angle_alpha   90.00
_cell.angle_beta   90.00
_cell.angle_gamma   90.00
#
_symmetry.space_group_name_H-M   'P 1'
#
loop_
_entity.id
_entity.type
_entity.pdbx_description
1 polymer ?
#
loop_
_entity_poly.entity_id
_entity_poly.type
_entity_poly.pdbx_seq_one_letter_code
_entity_poly.pdbx_strand_id
1 'polypeptide(L)'
;IEEFSEEKQESILKELCISNGIQYSQLEGNGPNVKEIEMFFSGYPYMAGLKHFVHLTTLVLVGQSITLIQNLHHCLELRELWVCECELTKIQGLEKLKRLSKLLLYGNKLEKIENITHLHNLDVLNLSRNNIKVIEGMDGLKWLKELQLGGNSIEVIGTSLQNLQQLEILNLSGNRISSFKDLTNLTKLPKLKDISLKDALYPNNPVCLLCNYSTHILYHLPNLERLDTFDVSSAQLRELAETTVLKKKMYYKMRVKTVHRNLTSLLNRLIKEKRILLQIPEERLRSIQFALKSV
;
A
#
# COMPACT_ATOMS: atom_id res chain seq x y z
N ILE A 1 31.42 13.76 -1.88
CA ILE A 1 31.73 12.56 -1.08
C ILE A 1 33.00 12.93 -0.33
N GLU A 2 32.88 13.34 0.93
CA GLU A 2 34.06 13.56 1.76
C GLU A 2 34.70 12.19 1.99
N GLU A 3 35.94 12.02 1.57
CA GLU A 3 36.79 10.92 2.03
C GLU A 3 36.96 11.11 3.53
N PHE A 4 36.10 10.48 4.33
CA PHE A 4 36.27 10.40 5.77
C PHE A 4 37.60 9.72 6.04
N SER A 5 38.41 10.31 6.94
CA SER A 5 39.71 9.74 7.29
C SER A 5 39.58 8.28 7.70
N GLU A 6 40.52 7.44 7.26
CA GLU A 6 40.57 6.01 7.59
C GLU A 6 40.47 5.79 9.11
N GLU A 7 41.02 6.70 9.91
CA GLU A 7 40.91 6.72 11.37
C GLU A 7 39.47 6.75 11.88
N LYS A 8 38.57 7.52 11.24
CA LYS A 8 37.15 7.54 11.63
C LYS A 8 36.46 6.24 11.30
N GLN A 9 36.76 5.64 10.15
CA GLN A 9 36.22 4.33 9.78
C GLN A 9 36.68 3.24 10.74
N GLU A 10 37.96 3.28 11.13
CA GLU A 10 38.54 2.35 12.09
C GLU A 10 37.91 2.49 13.48
N SER A 11 37.68 3.72 13.93
CA SER A 11 37.00 3.99 15.22
C SER A 11 35.59 3.40 15.25
N ILE A 12 34.79 3.64 14.21
CA ILE A 12 33.43 3.09 14.08
C ILE A 12 33.47 1.56 14.05
N LEU A 13 34.42 0.97 13.33
CA LEU A 13 34.57 -0.49 13.28
C LEU A 13 34.94 -1.08 14.64
N LYS A 14 35.83 -0.44 15.40
CA LYS A 14 36.17 -0.87 16.77
C LYS A 14 34.96 -0.84 17.67
N GLU A 15 34.16 0.23 17.61
CA GLU A 15 32.96 0.37 18.43
C GLU A 15 31.85 -0.62 18.02
N LEU A 16 31.68 -0.86 16.70
CA LEU A 16 30.81 -1.90 16.16
C LEU A 16 31.20 -3.27 16.75
N CYS A 17 32.49 -3.60 16.73
CA CYS A 17 32.99 -4.85 17.28
C CYS A 17 32.72 -4.97 18.78
N ILE A 18 33.03 -3.92 19.56
CA ILE A 18 32.79 -3.88 21.01
C ILE A 18 31.30 -4.09 21.32
N SER A 19 30.42 -3.37 20.61
CA SER A 19 28.97 -3.43 20.82
C SER A 19 28.37 -4.80 20.50
N ASN A 20 29.06 -5.58 19.65
CA ASN A 20 28.65 -6.91 19.24
C ASN A 20 29.48 -8.03 19.89
N GLY A 21 30.32 -7.71 20.88
CA GLY A 21 31.16 -8.69 21.58
C GLY A 21 32.24 -9.36 20.70
N ILE A 22 32.60 -8.73 19.59
CA ILE A 22 33.60 -9.20 18.63
C ILE A 22 34.97 -8.64 19.03
N GLN A 23 35.98 -9.50 19.11
CA GLN A 23 37.34 -9.02 19.34
C GLN A 23 37.92 -8.46 18.05
N TYR A 24 38.43 -7.23 18.07
CA TYR A 24 38.96 -6.57 16.88
C TYR A 24 40.10 -7.35 16.20
N SER A 25 40.92 -8.08 16.98
CA SER A 25 41.96 -8.95 16.47
C SER A 25 41.43 -10.13 15.62
N GLN A 26 40.17 -10.53 15.79
CA GLN A 26 39.54 -11.59 15.00
C GLN A 26 39.14 -11.14 13.60
N LEU A 27 39.25 -9.84 13.29
CA LEU A 27 38.98 -9.32 11.95
C LEU A 27 40.11 -9.59 10.95
N GLU A 28 41.27 -10.05 11.43
CA GLU A 28 42.39 -10.47 10.59
C GLU A 28 42.08 -11.80 9.85
N GLY A 29 42.53 -11.93 8.60
CA GLY A 29 42.30 -13.13 7.79
C GLY A 29 40.89 -13.19 7.17
N ASN A 30 40.21 -14.34 7.26
CA ASN A 30 38.89 -14.57 6.64
C ASN A 30 37.71 -13.92 7.39
N GLY A 31 37.99 -13.11 8.42
CA GLY A 31 36.99 -12.52 9.29
C GLY A 31 36.32 -13.54 10.22
N PRO A 32 35.66 -13.08 11.29
CA PRO A 32 35.01 -13.96 12.24
C PRO A 32 33.74 -14.57 11.62
N ASN A 33 33.34 -15.75 12.10
CA ASN A 33 32.08 -16.40 11.70
C ASN A 33 30.87 -15.75 12.42
N VAL A 34 30.69 -14.45 12.20
CA VAL A 34 29.62 -13.64 12.75
C VAL A 34 28.42 -13.69 11.81
N LYS A 35 27.28 -14.11 12.35
CA LYS A 35 26.02 -14.23 11.60
C LYS A 35 25.09 -13.03 11.81
N GLU A 36 25.27 -12.30 12.90
CA GLU A 36 24.39 -11.22 13.31
C GLU A 36 25.23 -10.05 13.82
N ILE A 37 24.87 -8.86 13.35
CA ILE A 37 25.43 -7.59 13.80
C ILE A 37 24.27 -6.65 14.06
N GLU A 38 24.27 -6.04 15.24
CA GLU A 38 23.30 -5.05 15.64
C GLU A 38 23.96 -3.76 16.11
N MET A 39 23.37 -2.62 15.75
CA MET A 39 23.84 -1.30 16.15
C MET A 39 22.66 -0.37 16.37
N PHE A 40 22.54 0.15 17.59
CA PHE A 40 21.42 0.97 18.04
C PHE A 40 21.88 2.35 18.50
N PHE A 41 21.19 3.40 18.04
CA PHE A 41 21.22 4.77 18.59
C PHE A 41 22.62 5.37 18.78
N SER A 42 23.50 5.17 17.80
CA SER A 42 24.90 5.61 17.88
C SER A 42 25.20 6.78 16.94
N GLY A 43 24.27 7.12 16.03
CA GLY A 43 24.41 8.25 15.11
C GLY A 43 25.47 8.06 14.02
N TYR A 44 25.84 6.83 13.67
CA TYR A 44 26.86 6.61 12.64
C TYR A 44 26.39 7.09 11.27
N PRO A 45 27.21 7.86 10.54
CA PRO A 45 26.81 8.43 9.26
C PRO A 45 26.84 7.41 8.10
N TYR A 46 27.51 6.26 8.27
CA TYR A 46 27.65 5.25 7.22
C TYR A 46 27.93 3.85 7.78
N MET A 47 27.73 2.85 6.92
CA MET A 47 28.05 1.44 7.16
C MET A 47 29.56 1.19 6.99
N ALA A 48 30.27 0.92 8.10
CA ALA A 48 31.72 0.69 8.12
C ALA A 48 32.08 -0.80 8.36
N GLY A 49 33.18 -1.26 7.75
CA GLY A 49 33.79 -2.56 8.07
C GLY A 49 33.01 -3.82 7.68
N LEU A 50 31.89 -3.71 6.95
CA LEU A 50 31.08 -4.86 6.53
C LEU A 50 31.85 -5.90 5.67
N LYS A 51 32.96 -5.50 5.05
CA LYS A 51 33.87 -6.41 4.33
C LYS A 51 34.44 -7.55 5.19
N HIS A 52 34.51 -7.38 6.51
CA HIS A 52 35.02 -8.38 7.45
C HIS A 52 33.97 -9.43 7.86
N PHE A 53 32.69 -9.20 7.54
CA PHE A 53 31.57 -10.02 8.00
C PHE A 53 30.87 -10.71 6.83
N VAL A 54 31.61 -11.55 6.11
CA VAL A 54 31.14 -12.21 4.88
C VAL A 54 30.07 -13.28 5.11
N HIS A 55 29.98 -13.81 6.33
CA HIS A 55 29.00 -14.82 6.76
C HIS A 55 27.73 -14.24 7.39
N LEU A 56 27.59 -12.91 7.34
CA LEU A 56 26.48 -12.20 7.98
C LEU A 56 25.14 -12.59 7.34
N THR A 57 24.19 -13.04 8.16
CA THR A 57 22.82 -13.37 7.77
C THR A 57 21.82 -12.31 8.22
N THR A 58 22.13 -11.59 9.30
CA THR A 58 21.27 -10.57 9.90
C THR A 58 22.08 -9.31 10.16
N LEU A 59 21.63 -8.17 9.64
CA LEU A 59 22.20 -6.86 9.92
C LEU A 59 21.11 -5.93 10.43
N VAL A 60 21.27 -5.44 11.67
CA VAL A 60 20.32 -4.54 12.32
C VAL A 60 20.97 -3.20 12.60
N LEU A 61 20.51 -2.16 11.92
CA LEU A 61 20.96 -0.78 12.12
C LEU A 61 19.74 0.07 12.44
N VAL A 62 19.67 0.57 13.67
CA VAL A 62 18.53 1.37 14.15
C VAL A 62 19.02 2.68 14.76
N GLY A 63 18.38 3.79 14.42
CA GLY A 63 18.70 5.09 15.00
C GLY A 63 20.09 5.60 14.63
N GLN A 64 20.52 5.37 13.40
CA GLN A 64 21.82 5.79 12.87
C GLN A 64 21.64 6.95 11.88
N SER A 65 22.67 7.73 11.60
CA SER A 65 22.61 8.83 10.62
C SER A 65 22.91 8.37 9.18
N ILE A 66 22.52 7.14 8.85
CA ILE A 66 22.81 6.50 7.56
C ILE A 66 21.87 7.05 6.49
N THR A 67 22.45 7.63 5.44
CA THR A 67 21.72 8.16 4.27
C THR A 67 21.74 7.23 3.06
N LEU A 68 22.67 6.27 3.05
CA LEU A 68 22.93 5.36 1.94
C LEU A 68 23.22 3.94 2.45
N ILE A 69 22.51 2.96 1.90
CA ILE A 69 22.88 1.55 2.03
C ILE A 69 24.04 1.26 1.09
N GLN A 70 25.18 0.84 1.64
CA GLN A 70 26.41 0.56 0.89
C GLN A 70 27.23 -0.56 1.52
N ASN A 71 28.28 -1.02 0.82
CA ASN A 71 29.23 -2.02 1.31
C ASN A 71 28.65 -3.42 1.61
N LEU A 72 27.41 -3.71 1.17
CA LEU A 72 26.77 -5.01 1.35
C LEU A 72 27.16 -6.07 0.32
N HIS A 73 27.99 -5.73 -0.68
CA HIS A 73 28.40 -6.67 -1.73
C HIS A 73 29.29 -7.82 -1.21
N HIS A 74 29.82 -7.71 0.00
CA HIS A 74 30.56 -8.77 0.69
C HIS A 74 29.63 -9.72 1.49
N CYS A 75 28.44 -9.26 1.89
CA CYS A 75 27.51 -9.99 2.76
C CYS A 75 26.47 -10.76 1.92
N LEU A 76 26.92 -11.68 1.06
CA LEU A 76 26.05 -12.39 0.10
C LEU A 76 25.11 -13.41 0.77
N GLU A 77 25.38 -13.77 2.02
CA GLU A 77 24.58 -14.66 2.86
C GLU A 77 23.40 -13.94 3.53
N LEU A 78 23.28 -12.60 3.39
CA LEU A 78 22.30 -11.79 4.12
C LEU A 78 20.85 -12.20 3.80
N ARG A 79 20.07 -12.42 4.86
CA ARG A 79 18.67 -12.85 4.83
C ARG A 79 17.75 -11.81 5.45
N GLU A 80 18.23 -11.07 6.43
CA GLU A 80 17.49 -10.04 7.14
C GLU A 80 18.30 -8.75 7.22
N LEU A 81 17.71 -7.66 6.73
CA LEU A 81 18.32 -6.33 6.76
C LEU A 81 17.35 -5.35 7.37
N TRP A 82 17.79 -4.71 8.47
CA TRP A 82 17.07 -3.64 9.13
C TRP A 82 17.93 -2.38 9.04
N VAL A 83 17.39 -1.34 8.43
CA VAL A 83 17.98 0.01 8.43
C VAL A 83 16.86 0.97 8.80
N CYS A 84 16.58 1.08 10.09
CA CYS A 84 15.36 1.70 10.61
C CYS A 84 15.68 2.97 11.40
N GLU A 85 14.76 3.94 11.40
CA GLU A 85 14.97 5.22 12.11
C GLU A 85 16.28 5.91 11.70
N CYS A 86 16.59 5.83 10.41
CA CYS A 86 17.77 6.41 9.79
C CYS A 86 17.36 7.56 8.84
N GLU A 87 18.27 7.95 7.95
CA GLU A 87 18.12 9.11 7.07
C GLU A 87 18.07 8.70 5.58
N LEU A 88 17.63 7.46 5.29
CA LEU A 88 17.60 6.95 3.93
C LEU A 88 16.59 7.72 3.07
N THR A 89 17.03 8.17 1.90
CA THR A 89 16.18 8.85 0.91
C THR A 89 15.88 7.98 -0.30
N LYS A 90 16.69 6.94 -0.54
CA LYS A 90 16.52 5.98 -1.65
C LYS A 90 16.88 4.58 -1.21
N ILE A 91 16.21 3.59 -1.81
CA ILE A 91 16.58 2.19 -1.70
C ILE A 91 17.59 1.89 -2.81
N GLN A 92 18.79 1.44 -2.45
CA GLN A 92 19.88 1.10 -3.37
C GLN A 92 20.92 0.21 -2.68
N GLY A 93 21.87 -0.37 -3.43
CA GLY A 93 22.94 -1.18 -2.84
C GLY A 93 22.50 -2.60 -2.44
N LEU A 94 21.33 -3.04 -2.92
CA LEU A 94 20.73 -4.35 -2.63
C LEU A 94 20.88 -5.35 -3.80
N GLU A 95 21.56 -4.98 -4.89
CA GLU A 95 21.55 -5.70 -6.17
C GLU A 95 22.14 -7.11 -6.08
N LYS A 96 23.03 -7.35 -5.11
CA LYS A 96 23.70 -8.63 -4.89
C LYS A 96 22.98 -9.51 -3.86
N LEU A 97 22.03 -8.99 -3.10
CA LEU A 97 21.42 -9.65 -1.93
C LEU A 97 20.25 -10.57 -2.31
N LYS A 98 20.53 -11.55 -3.18
CA LYS A 98 19.50 -12.46 -3.73
C LYS A 98 18.85 -13.39 -2.68
N ARG A 99 19.46 -13.53 -1.50
CA ARG A 99 18.97 -14.36 -0.39
C ARG A 99 18.13 -13.57 0.62
N LEU A 100 17.97 -12.26 0.42
CA LEU A 100 17.23 -11.42 1.33
C LEU A 100 15.76 -11.85 1.37
N SER A 101 15.28 -12.10 2.58
CA SER A 101 13.93 -12.56 2.90
C SER A 101 13.15 -11.55 3.72
N LYS A 102 13.83 -10.73 4.53
CA LYS A 102 13.23 -9.63 5.29
C LYS A 102 13.99 -8.33 5.05
N LEU A 103 13.25 -7.29 4.70
CA LEU A 103 13.77 -5.94 4.50
C LEU A 103 12.93 -4.96 5.33
N LEU A 104 13.53 -4.39 6.36
CA LEU A 104 12.88 -3.43 7.25
C LEU A 104 13.59 -2.09 7.12
N LEU A 105 12.85 -1.09 6.61
CA LEU A 105 13.32 0.26 6.33
C LEU A 105 12.37 1.30 6.93
N TYR A 106 11.73 0.99 8.05
CA TYR A 106 10.76 1.89 8.65
C TYR A 106 11.42 3.12 9.28
N GLY A 107 10.71 4.25 9.34
CA GLY A 107 11.23 5.47 9.97
C GLY A 107 12.36 6.12 9.17
N ASN A 108 12.29 6.09 7.84
CA ASN A 108 13.24 6.77 6.96
C ASN A 108 12.56 7.90 6.18
N LYS A 109 13.23 8.44 5.17
CA LYS A 109 12.75 9.53 4.30
C LYS A 109 12.54 9.08 2.85
N LEU A 110 12.17 7.81 2.65
CA LEU A 110 11.95 7.24 1.33
C LEU A 110 10.69 7.84 0.69
N GLU A 111 10.77 8.29 -0.55
CA GLU A 111 9.61 8.81 -1.31
C GLU A 111 9.05 7.83 -2.33
N LYS A 112 9.85 6.82 -2.70
CA LYS A 112 9.52 5.84 -3.74
C LYS A 112 9.92 4.43 -3.33
N ILE A 113 9.20 3.47 -3.88
CA ILE A 113 9.53 2.05 -3.78
C ILE A 113 10.29 1.70 -5.07
N GLU A 114 11.61 1.63 -5.00
CA GLU A 114 12.49 1.38 -6.14
C GLU A 114 13.58 0.38 -5.80
N ASN A 115 14.25 -0.18 -6.83
CA ASN A 115 15.42 -1.05 -6.68
C ASN A 115 15.23 -2.26 -5.75
N ILE A 116 14.04 -2.85 -5.73
CA ILE A 116 13.74 -4.09 -4.97
C ILE A 116 13.17 -5.22 -5.83
N THR A 117 12.92 -4.99 -7.13
CA THR A 117 12.27 -5.97 -8.01
C THR A 117 13.06 -7.26 -8.19
N HIS A 118 14.38 -7.24 -7.99
CA HIS A 118 15.24 -8.42 -8.06
C HIS A 118 15.24 -9.27 -6.77
N LEU A 119 14.63 -8.79 -5.68
CA LEU A 119 14.56 -9.47 -4.38
C LEU A 119 13.44 -10.51 -4.39
N HIS A 120 13.56 -11.53 -5.24
CA HIS A 120 12.50 -12.51 -5.46
C HIS A 120 12.13 -13.30 -4.20
N ASN A 121 13.08 -13.50 -3.27
CA ASN A 121 12.86 -14.28 -2.04
C ASN A 121 12.31 -13.45 -0.87
N LEU A 122 11.94 -12.19 -1.10
CA LEU A 122 11.46 -11.32 -0.04
C LEU A 122 10.08 -11.78 0.44
N ASP A 123 10.00 -12.14 1.72
CA ASP A 123 8.79 -12.56 2.43
C ASP A 123 8.17 -11.40 3.22
N VAL A 124 9.01 -10.53 3.79
CA VAL A 124 8.59 -9.39 4.63
C VAL A 124 9.24 -8.10 4.14
N LEU A 125 8.41 -7.08 3.89
CA LEU A 125 8.85 -5.73 3.55
C LEU A 125 8.17 -4.71 4.46
N ASN A 126 8.96 -3.98 5.23
CA ASN A 126 8.47 -2.90 6.07
C ASN A 126 9.03 -1.55 5.61
N LEU A 127 8.13 -0.70 5.13
CA LEU A 127 8.38 0.66 4.64
C LEU A 127 7.53 1.68 5.42
N SER A 128 7.08 1.34 6.63
CA SER A 128 6.26 2.22 7.45
C SER A 128 7.00 3.49 7.84
N ARG A 129 6.28 4.58 8.14
CA ARG A 129 6.86 5.87 8.56
C ARG A 129 7.92 6.37 7.56
N ASN A 130 7.51 6.48 6.30
CA ASN A 130 8.27 7.07 5.21
C ASN A 130 7.40 8.14 4.50
N ASN A 131 7.89 8.67 3.38
CA ASN A 131 7.21 9.71 2.59
C ASN A 131 6.66 9.16 1.26
N ILE A 132 6.36 7.86 1.18
CA ILE A 132 5.92 7.21 -0.06
C ILE A 132 4.53 7.70 -0.45
N LYS A 133 4.35 8.07 -1.72
CA LYS A 133 3.08 8.59 -2.26
C LYS A 133 2.37 7.60 -3.19
N VAL A 134 3.12 6.69 -3.81
CA VAL A 134 2.63 5.76 -4.81
C VAL A 134 3.18 4.38 -4.51
N ILE A 135 2.32 3.36 -4.58
CA ILE A 135 2.75 1.97 -4.54
C ILE A 135 3.22 1.59 -5.95
N GLU A 136 4.51 1.35 -6.12
CA GLU A 136 5.14 0.97 -7.38
C GLU A 136 6.33 0.02 -7.13
N GLY A 137 6.96 -0.52 -8.18
CA GLY A 137 8.18 -1.30 -8.04
C GLY A 137 8.04 -2.67 -7.37
N MET A 138 6.82 -3.21 -7.31
CA MET A 138 6.51 -4.46 -6.57
C MET A 138 6.47 -5.72 -7.44
N ASP A 139 6.59 -5.61 -8.77
CA ASP A 139 6.29 -6.70 -9.72
C ASP A 139 7.14 -7.97 -9.54
N GLY A 140 8.33 -7.85 -8.99
CA GLY A 140 9.25 -8.97 -8.77
C GLY A 140 9.08 -9.72 -7.44
N LEU A 141 8.26 -9.20 -6.52
CA LEU A 141 8.15 -9.67 -5.14
C LEU A 141 7.07 -10.74 -4.96
N LYS A 142 7.11 -11.79 -5.79
CA LYS A 142 6.04 -12.79 -5.89
C LYS A 142 5.81 -13.61 -4.62
N TRP A 143 6.82 -13.69 -3.75
CA TRP A 143 6.78 -14.45 -2.50
C TRP A 143 6.46 -13.59 -1.27
N LEU A 144 6.24 -12.29 -1.45
CA LEU A 144 5.96 -11.38 -0.34
C LEU A 144 4.67 -11.76 0.37
N LYS A 145 4.76 -12.00 1.68
CA LYS A 145 3.66 -12.38 2.56
C LYS A 145 3.19 -11.23 3.42
N GLU A 146 4.12 -10.34 3.80
CA GLU A 146 3.83 -9.20 4.65
C GLU A 146 4.37 -7.91 4.05
N LEU A 147 3.48 -6.93 3.92
CA LEU A 147 3.79 -5.58 3.44
C LEU A 147 3.28 -4.53 4.42
N GLN A 148 4.20 -3.81 5.04
CA GLN A 148 3.91 -2.73 5.96
C GLN A 148 4.21 -1.37 5.30
N LEU A 149 3.16 -0.60 5.03
CA LEU A 149 3.21 0.74 4.43
C LEU A 149 2.53 1.79 5.33
N GLY A 150 2.43 1.50 6.64
CA GLY A 150 1.76 2.36 7.60
C GLY A 150 2.43 3.72 7.76
N GLY A 151 1.68 4.81 7.91
CA GLY A 151 2.25 6.15 8.14
C GLY A 151 3.04 6.69 6.95
N ASN A 152 2.49 6.57 5.75
CA ASN A 152 3.03 7.13 4.50
C ASN A 152 2.06 8.21 3.96
N SER A 153 2.23 8.60 2.68
CA SER A 153 1.40 9.60 2.00
C SER A 153 0.64 9.03 0.81
N ILE A 154 0.30 7.73 0.84
CA ILE A 154 -0.31 7.03 -0.29
C ILE A 154 -1.76 7.46 -0.45
N GLU A 155 -2.12 7.93 -1.64
CA GLU A 155 -3.50 8.35 -1.96
C GLU A 155 -4.28 7.26 -2.71
N VAL A 156 -3.57 6.44 -3.48
CA VAL A 156 -4.14 5.42 -4.37
C VAL A 156 -3.35 4.12 -4.27
N ILE A 157 -4.04 3.02 -4.02
CA ILE A 157 -3.52 1.65 -4.01
C ILE A 157 -3.20 1.21 -5.45
N GLY A 158 -4.11 1.48 -6.39
CA GLY A 158 -3.92 1.17 -7.80
C GLY A 158 -3.80 -0.34 -8.06
N THR A 159 -3.06 -0.72 -9.11
CA THR A 159 -2.92 -2.11 -9.55
C THR A 159 -1.59 -2.77 -9.18
N SER A 160 -0.65 -2.02 -8.60
CA SER A 160 0.72 -2.48 -8.35
C SER A 160 0.81 -3.68 -7.41
N LEU A 161 -0.17 -3.86 -6.52
CA LEU A 161 -0.21 -5.01 -5.62
C LEU A 161 -0.72 -6.29 -6.28
N GLN A 162 -1.32 -6.24 -7.47
CA GLN A 162 -2.01 -7.39 -8.07
C GLN A 162 -1.11 -8.62 -8.31
N ASN A 163 0.20 -8.43 -8.39
CA ASN A 163 1.17 -9.50 -8.63
C ASN A 163 1.62 -10.21 -7.33
N LEU A 164 1.25 -9.69 -6.15
CA LEU A 164 1.64 -10.21 -4.84
C LEU A 164 0.71 -11.36 -4.40
N GLN A 165 0.78 -12.47 -5.13
CA GLN A 165 -0.13 -13.61 -4.96
C GLN A 165 0.03 -14.37 -3.63
N GLN A 166 1.12 -14.12 -2.90
CA GLN A 166 1.39 -14.69 -1.58
C GLN A 166 1.09 -13.73 -0.43
N LEU A 167 0.62 -12.50 -0.71
CA LEU A 167 0.42 -11.49 0.33
C LEU A 167 -0.73 -11.87 1.26
N GLU A 168 -0.42 -12.01 2.55
CA GLU A 168 -1.37 -12.37 3.61
C GLU A 168 -1.67 -11.18 4.53
N ILE A 169 -0.67 -10.33 4.78
CA ILE A 169 -0.75 -9.20 5.71
C ILE A 169 -0.40 -7.90 4.99
N LEU A 170 -1.32 -6.93 5.03
CA LEU A 170 -1.15 -5.61 4.42
C LEU A 170 -1.53 -4.50 5.39
N ASN A 171 -0.57 -3.64 5.73
CA ASN A 171 -0.83 -2.43 6.50
C ASN A 171 -0.71 -1.18 5.64
N LEU A 172 -1.82 -0.47 5.49
CA LEU A 172 -1.96 0.80 4.81
C LEU A 172 -2.50 1.90 5.75
N SER A 173 -2.49 1.69 7.06
CA SER A 173 -2.89 2.70 8.05
C SER A 173 -2.08 4.00 7.92
N GLY A 174 -2.62 5.14 8.35
CA GLY A 174 -1.82 6.38 8.30
C GLY A 174 -1.52 6.90 6.91
N ASN A 175 -2.36 6.63 5.92
CA ASN A 175 -2.23 7.13 4.54
C ASN A 175 -3.37 8.09 4.19
N ARG A 176 -3.53 8.45 2.90
CA ARG A 176 -4.52 9.41 2.39
C ARG A 176 -5.56 8.74 1.48
N ILE A 177 -5.80 7.44 1.64
CA ILE A 177 -6.73 6.66 0.81
C ILE A 177 -8.17 7.11 1.12
N SER A 178 -8.90 7.53 0.09
CA SER A 178 -10.21 8.18 0.24
C SER A 178 -11.36 7.48 -0.52
N SER A 179 -11.07 6.46 -1.32
CA SER A 179 -12.04 5.88 -2.26
C SER A 179 -12.33 4.41 -2.03
N PHE A 180 -13.60 4.07 -1.86
CA PHE A 180 -14.07 2.67 -1.84
C PHE A 180 -13.74 1.92 -3.13
N LYS A 181 -13.82 2.60 -4.29
CA LYS A 181 -13.49 1.98 -5.57
C LYS A 181 -12.06 1.47 -5.59
N ASP A 182 -11.14 2.22 -5.00
CA ASP A 182 -9.73 1.85 -4.99
C ASP A 182 -9.44 0.66 -4.06
N LEU A 183 -10.17 0.56 -2.93
CA LEU A 183 -10.11 -0.60 -2.05
C LEU A 183 -10.53 -1.91 -2.77
N THR A 184 -11.35 -1.85 -3.81
CA THR A 184 -11.71 -3.06 -4.59
C THR A 184 -10.51 -3.65 -5.34
N ASN A 185 -9.41 -2.92 -5.53
CA ASN A 185 -8.19 -3.49 -6.10
C ASN A 185 -7.60 -4.60 -5.22
N LEU A 186 -7.88 -4.57 -3.91
CA LEU A 186 -7.41 -5.57 -2.95
C LEU A 186 -8.09 -6.93 -3.13
N THR A 187 -9.23 -6.99 -3.82
CA THR A 187 -9.90 -8.28 -4.11
C THR A 187 -9.10 -9.15 -5.09
N LYS A 188 -8.06 -8.58 -5.72
CA LYS A 188 -7.12 -9.30 -6.59
C LYS A 188 -6.04 -10.07 -5.82
N LEU A 189 -5.99 -9.93 -4.50
CA LEU A 189 -5.05 -10.60 -3.61
C LEU A 189 -5.73 -11.82 -2.97
N PRO A 190 -5.51 -13.04 -3.50
CA PRO A 190 -6.31 -14.21 -3.11
C PRO A 190 -6.03 -14.72 -1.70
N LYS A 191 -4.84 -14.40 -1.14
CA LYS A 191 -4.40 -14.86 0.17
C LYS A 191 -4.49 -13.80 1.28
N LEU A 192 -5.00 -12.62 0.97
CA LEU A 192 -5.05 -11.52 1.93
C LEU A 192 -6.01 -11.88 3.08
N LYS A 193 -5.48 -11.87 4.31
CA LYS A 193 -6.20 -12.25 5.55
C LYS A 193 -6.23 -11.13 6.57
N ASP A 194 -5.19 -10.32 6.62
CA ASP A 194 -5.08 -9.20 7.55
C ASP A 194 -4.89 -7.91 6.77
N ILE A 195 -5.80 -6.97 6.98
CA ILE A 195 -5.68 -5.62 6.46
C ILE A 195 -5.87 -4.58 7.58
N SER A 196 -4.95 -3.62 7.62
CA SER A 196 -5.07 -2.45 8.47
C SER A 196 -5.07 -1.19 7.63
N LEU A 197 -6.19 -0.45 7.62
CA LEU A 197 -6.33 0.90 7.03
C LEU A 197 -6.47 1.97 8.11
N LYS A 198 -6.64 1.56 9.37
CA LYS A 198 -6.68 2.41 10.55
C LYS A 198 -5.87 1.78 11.66
N ASP A 199 -5.11 2.61 12.37
CA ASP A 199 -4.30 2.25 13.53
C ASP A 199 -4.28 3.44 14.50
N ALA A 200 -4.15 3.19 15.80
CA ALA A 200 -4.14 4.25 16.82
C ALA A 200 -2.89 5.14 16.75
N LEU A 201 -1.80 4.64 16.17
CA LEU A 201 -0.51 5.33 16.05
C LEU A 201 -0.48 6.36 14.91
N TYR A 202 -1.46 6.32 14.00
CA TYR A 202 -1.47 7.16 12.80
C TYR A 202 -2.81 7.88 12.59
N PRO A 203 -2.84 8.98 11.82
CA PRO A 203 -4.09 9.55 11.32
C PRO A 203 -4.89 8.52 10.51
N ASN A 204 -6.22 8.60 10.58
CA ASN A 204 -7.08 7.72 9.81
C ASN A 204 -6.96 8.02 8.31
N ASN A 205 -6.96 6.96 7.48
CA ASN A 205 -7.27 7.15 6.07
C ASN A 205 -8.68 7.78 5.94
N PRO A 206 -8.89 8.77 5.04
CA PRO A 206 -10.20 9.37 4.85
C PRO A 206 -11.32 8.37 4.57
N VAL A 207 -11.02 7.26 3.88
CA VAL A 207 -12.00 6.18 3.59
C VAL A 207 -12.55 5.53 4.85
N CYS A 208 -11.78 5.47 5.95
CA CYS A 208 -12.19 4.87 7.21
C CYS A 208 -13.25 5.71 7.95
N LEU A 209 -13.42 6.98 7.56
CA LEU A 209 -14.45 7.88 8.10
C LEU A 209 -15.79 7.77 7.35
N LEU A 210 -15.81 7.08 6.21
CA LEU A 210 -17.02 6.93 5.41
C LEU A 210 -18.00 5.95 6.04
N CYS A 211 -19.29 6.27 5.92
CA CYS A 211 -20.33 5.34 6.34
C CYS A 211 -20.23 4.02 5.56
N ASN A 212 -20.43 2.90 6.26
CA ASN A 212 -20.32 1.54 5.73
C ASN A 212 -18.89 1.09 5.38
N TYR A 213 -17.84 1.74 5.90
CA TYR A 213 -16.45 1.33 5.67
C TYR A 213 -16.22 -0.16 5.93
N SER A 214 -16.52 -0.65 7.13
CA SER A 214 -16.36 -2.05 7.48
C SER A 214 -17.24 -2.95 6.62
N THR A 215 -18.49 -2.57 6.37
CA THR A 215 -19.40 -3.31 5.49
C THR A 215 -18.85 -3.46 4.07
N HIS A 216 -18.25 -2.40 3.51
CA HIS A 216 -17.66 -2.43 2.18
C HIS A 216 -16.49 -3.40 2.13
N ILE A 217 -15.57 -3.34 3.10
CA ILE A 217 -14.42 -4.24 3.19
C ILE A 217 -14.89 -5.69 3.31
N LEU A 218 -15.75 -6.00 4.30
CA LEU A 218 -16.20 -7.37 4.56
C LEU A 218 -17.01 -7.96 3.41
N TYR A 219 -17.74 -7.14 2.66
CA TYR A 219 -18.47 -7.60 1.48
C TYR A 219 -17.53 -7.95 0.31
N HIS A 220 -16.46 -7.18 0.11
CA HIS A 220 -15.54 -7.37 -1.01
C HIS A 220 -14.39 -8.33 -0.70
N LEU A 221 -14.05 -8.52 0.57
CA LEU A 221 -13.01 -9.42 1.08
C LEU A 221 -13.61 -10.42 2.08
N PRO A 222 -14.40 -11.42 1.63
CA PRO A 222 -15.16 -12.31 2.50
C PRO A 222 -14.31 -13.34 3.26
N ASN A 223 -13.03 -13.48 2.91
CA ASN A 223 -12.08 -14.40 3.57
C ASN A 223 -11.15 -13.66 4.55
N LEU A 224 -11.40 -12.37 4.79
CA LEU A 224 -10.60 -11.57 5.70
C LEU A 224 -10.77 -12.07 7.14
N GLU A 225 -9.67 -12.26 7.84
CA GLU A 225 -9.62 -12.70 9.23
C GLU A 225 -9.50 -11.49 10.17
N ARG A 226 -8.74 -10.45 9.78
CA ARG A 226 -8.52 -9.26 10.58
C ARG A 226 -8.70 -7.97 9.78
N LEU A 227 -9.40 -7.01 10.40
CA LEU A 227 -9.61 -5.65 9.89
C LEU A 227 -9.26 -4.63 10.98
N ASP A 228 -8.27 -3.76 10.74
CA ASP A 228 -7.84 -2.71 11.67
C ASP A 228 -7.59 -3.25 13.09
N THR A 229 -6.85 -4.36 13.19
CA THR A 229 -6.57 -5.15 14.42
C THR A 229 -7.74 -5.97 14.98
N PHE A 230 -8.99 -5.74 14.55
CA PHE A 230 -10.15 -6.48 15.02
C PHE A 230 -10.29 -7.82 14.28
N ASP A 231 -10.66 -8.87 15.00
CA ASP A 231 -11.05 -10.15 14.42
C ASP A 231 -12.42 -10.03 13.75
N VAL A 232 -12.47 -10.35 12.45
CA VAL A 232 -13.67 -10.33 11.61
C VAL A 232 -13.94 -11.68 10.94
N SER A 233 -13.27 -12.74 11.38
CA SER A 233 -13.39 -14.11 10.85
C SER A 233 -14.80 -14.72 11.00
N SER A 234 -15.60 -14.17 11.91
CA SER A 234 -16.97 -14.61 12.19
C SER A 234 -17.84 -14.63 10.93
N ALA A 235 -18.49 -15.77 10.67
CA ALA A 235 -19.46 -15.91 9.58
C ALA A 235 -20.65 -14.95 9.72
N GLN A 236 -21.08 -14.64 10.95
CA GLN A 236 -22.21 -13.74 11.21
C GLN A 236 -21.93 -12.32 10.74
N LEU A 237 -20.71 -11.81 10.94
CA LEU A 237 -20.31 -10.48 10.48
C LEU A 237 -20.32 -10.38 8.95
N ARG A 238 -19.90 -11.46 8.28
CA ARG A 238 -19.89 -11.56 6.82
C ARG A 238 -21.30 -11.59 6.24
N GLU A 239 -22.16 -12.43 6.80
CA GLU A 239 -23.58 -12.50 6.43
C GLU A 239 -24.29 -11.16 6.68
N LEU A 240 -24.00 -10.48 7.80
CA LEU A 240 -24.53 -9.15 8.08
C LEU A 240 -24.07 -8.12 7.04
N ALA A 241 -22.79 -8.14 6.65
CA ALA A 241 -22.27 -7.24 5.62
C ALA A 241 -22.94 -7.50 4.27
N GLU A 242 -23.05 -8.76 3.85
CA GLU A 242 -23.70 -9.16 2.61
C GLU A 242 -25.18 -8.78 2.58
N THR A 243 -25.95 -9.15 3.60
CA THR A 243 -27.38 -8.82 3.68
C THR A 243 -27.60 -7.31 3.69
N THR A 244 -26.74 -6.54 4.36
CA THR A 244 -26.79 -5.07 4.35
C THR A 244 -26.58 -4.52 2.94
N VAL A 245 -25.57 -5.01 2.22
CA VAL A 245 -25.29 -4.58 0.84
C VAL A 245 -26.44 -4.96 -0.10
N LEU A 246 -26.96 -6.19 -0.01
CA LEU A 246 -28.07 -6.65 -0.84
C LEU A 246 -29.35 -5.84 -0.59
N LYS A 247 -29.71 -5.59 0.67
CA LYS A 247 -30.85 -4.73 1.03
C LYS A 247 -30.71 -3.32 0.44
N LYS A 248 -29.52 -2.71 0.56
CA LYS A 248 -29.25 -1.39 -0.02
C LYS A 248 -29.32 -1.41 -1.54
N LYS A 249 -28.69 -2.40 -2.21
CA LYS A 249 -28.78 -2.58 -3.67
C LYS A 249 -30.23 -2.69 -4.14
N MET A 250 -31.04 -3.50 -3.46
CA MET A 250 -32.45 -3.66 -3.78
C MET A 250 -33.24 -2.36 -3.56
N TYR A 251 -33.02 -1.67 -2.45
CA TYR A 251 -33.64 -0.38 -2.15
C TYR A 251 -33.36 0.65 -3.26
N TYR A 252 -32.09 0.85 -3.62
CA TYR A 252 -31.73 1.82 -4.66
C TYR A 252 -32.20 1.38 -6.05
N LYS A 253 -32.14 0.09 -6.38
CA LYS A 253 -32.69 -0.45 -7.63
C LYS A 253 -34.20 -0.17 -7.74
N MET A 254 -34.93 -0.33 -6.65
CA MET A 254 -36.36 -0.02 -6.59
C MET A 254 -36.62 1.47 -6.76
N ARG A 255 -35.85 2.35 -6.09
CA ARG A 255 -35.98 3.80 -6.27
C ARG A 255 -35.71 4.25 -7.70
N VAL A 256 -34.65 3.72 -8.33
CA VAL A 256 -34.33 4.00 -9.74
C VAL A 256 -35.51 3.59 -10.63
N LYS A 257 -36.07 2.39 -10.45
CA LYS A 257 -37.25 1.94 -11.20
C LYS A 257 -38.45 2.86 -11.00
N THR A 258 -38.72 3.32 -9.78
CA THR A 258 -39.81 4.25 -9.49
C THR A 258 -39.61 5.59 -10.20
N VAL A 259 -38.40 6.15 -10.17
CA VAL A 259 -38.08 7.40 -10.87
C VAL A 259 -38.30 7.26 -12.38
N HIS A 260 -37.86 6.15 -12.99
CA HIS A 260 -38.07 5.90 -14.41
C HIS A 260 -39.57 5.82 -14.77
N ARG A 261 -40.37 5.09 -13.99
CA ARG A 261 -41.83 5.00 -14.20
C ARG A 261 -42.48 6.38 -14.12
N ASN A 262 -42.10 7.19 -13.14
CA ASN A 262 -42.63 8.54 -12.98
C ASN A 262 -42.23 9.45 -14.17
N LEU A 263 -40.98 9.36 -14.64
CA LEU A 263 -40.51 10.09 -15.81
C LEU A 263 -41.29 9.70 -17.07
N THR A 264 -41.49 8.40 -17.32
CA THR A 264 -42.27 7.91 -18.47
C THR A 264 -43.73 8.39 -18.40
N SER A 265 -44.34 8.32 -17.22
CA SER A 265 -45.72 8.80 -17.02
C SER A 265 -45.84 10.32 -17.27
N LEU A 266 -44.87 11.10 -16.80
CA LEU A 266 -44.83 12.55 -17.01
C LEU A 266 -44.65 12.89 -18.49
N LEU A 267 -43.73 12.20 -19.17
CA LEU A 267 -43.49 12.40 -20.61
C LEU A 267 -44.76 12.11 -21.42
N ASN A 268 -45.45 11.01 -21.14
CA ASN A 268 -46.70 10.67 -21.81
C ASN A 268 -47.79 11.73 -21.59
N ARG A 269 -47.90 12.27 -20.37
CA ARG A 269 -48.82 13.37 -20.05
C ARG A 269 -48.50 14.63 -20.85
N LEU A 270 -47.23 15.04 -20.89
CA LEU A 270 -46.79 16.22 -21.64
C LEU A 270 -46.98 16.07 -23.14
N ILE A 271 -46.76 14.88 -23.71
CA ILE A 271 -47.04 14.59 -25.12
C ILE A 271 -48.54 14.75 -25.41
N LYS A 272 -49.40 14.26 -24.51
CA LYS A 272 -50.85 14.42 -24.65
C LYS A 272 -51.27 15.88 -24.57
N GLU A 273 -50.77 16.64 -23.60
CA GLU A 273 -51.01 18.09 -23.50
C GLU A 273 -50.52 18.85 -24.74
N LYS A 274 -49.31 18.55 -25.22
CA LYS A 274 -48.78 19.16 -26.45
C LYS A 274 -49.70 18.91 -27.64
N ARG A 275 -50.20 17.67 -27.81
CA ARG A 275 -51.15 17.35 -28.89
C ARG A 275 -52.44 18.16 -28.78
N ILE A 276 -53.00 18.27 -27.58
CA ILE A 276 -54.21 19.05 -27.32
C ILE A 276 -53.99 20.54 -27.65
N LEU A 277 -52.87 21.11 -27.20
CA LEU A 277 -52.54 22.52 -27.43
C LEU A 277 -52.24 22.84 -28.90
N LEU A 278 -51.66 21.90 -29.65
CA LEU A 278 -51.36 22.06 -31.08
C LEU A 278 -52.57 21.85 -31.98
N GLN A 279 -53.61 21.16 -31.52
CA GLN A 279 -54.78 20.83 -32.32
C GLN A 279 -55.46 22.07 -32.91
N ILE A 280 -55.71 23.10 -32.09
CA ILE A 280 -56.39 24.33 -32.55
C ILE A 280 -55.53 25.09 -33.58
N PRO A 281 -54.24 25.41 -33.32
CA PRO A 281 -53.37 26.00 -34.34
C PRO A 281 -53.30 25.21 -35.64
N GLU A 282 -53.18 23.88 -35.57
CA GLU A 282 -53.12 23.02 -36.75
C GLU A 282 -54.42 23.04 -37.56
N GLU A 283 -55.58 22.99 -36.90
CA GLU A 283 -56.88 23.12 -37.54
C GLU A 283 -57.03 24.48 -38.22
N ARG A 284 -56.64 25.57 -37.55
CA ARG A 284 -56.66 26.93 -38.12
C ARG A 284 -55.76 27.05 -39.35
N LEU A 285 -54.54 26.52 -39.28
CA LEU A 285 -53.61 26.51 -40.42
C LEU A 285 -54.18 25.72 -41.61
N ARG A 286 -54.82 24.57 -41.37
CA ARG A 286 -55.50 23.80 -42.42
C ARG A 286 -56.63 24.59 -43.06
N SER A 287 -57.47 25.26 -42.27
CA SER A 287 -58.55 26.10 -42.81
C SER A 287 -58.01 27.25 -43.67
N ILE A 288 -56.94 27.93 -43.24
CA ILE A 288 -56.32 29.01 -44.02
C ILE A 288 -55.73 28.47 -45.32
N GLN A 289 -55.02 27.35 -45.29
CA GLN A 289 -54.49 26.71 -46.51
C GLN A 289 -55.59 26.30 -47.49
N PHE A 290 -56.72 25.81 -46.99
CA PHE A 290 -57.86 25.48 -47.82
C PHE A 290 -58.42 26.74 -48.51
N ALA A 291 -58.62 27.82 -47.75
CA ALA A 291 -59.09 29.10 -48.28
C ALA A 291 -58.16 29.67 -49.36
N LEU A 292 -56.84 29.55 -49.19
CA LEU A 292 -55.84 30.01 -50.16
C LEU A 292 -55.82 29.19 -51.46
N LYS A 293 -56.27 27.93 -51.45
CA LYS A 293 -56.35 27.08 -52.65
C LYS A 293 -57.65 27.25 -53.45
N SER A 294 -58.67 27.86 -52.84
CA SER A 294 -59.98 28.10 -53.44
C SER A 294 -60.13 29.48 -54.09
N VAL A 295 -59.04 30.26 -54.16
CA VAL A 295 -58.91 31.53 -54.89
C VAL A 295 -58.07 31.26 -56.14
#